data_AF-A0A068VLI8-F1
#
_entry.id   AF-A0A068VLI8-F1
#
_cell.length_a   1.000
_cell.length_b   1.000
_cell.length_c   1.000
_cell.angle_alpha   90.00
_cell.angle_beta   90.00
_cell.angle_gamma   90.00
#
_symmetry.space_group_name_H-M   'P 1'
#
loop_
_entity.id
_entity.type
_entity.pdbx_description
1 polymer ?
#
loop_
_entity_poly.entity_id
_entity_poly.type
_entity_poly.pdbx_seq_one_letter_code
_entity_poly.pdbx_strand_id
1 'polypeptide(L)'
;MADKDSASGANNENPDRNSDENPVSSYKASLENLVQRFQNSNPFDQKHKFWETQPVGQFKDVGNSSLPEGPIELPTPSSEVKQEPYNLPNSYEWSTCDMGSDEVCNEVYVLLTNNYVEDDDNMFRFNYSKEFLRWALRSPGYYSSWHVGVRVKASKKLKLRSKRLAPVMIKEVTRRIHLENVWQAAYTAGVLLPTPLTTSQYWHRTLNPKKLIDVGFSRLGERMTMSRAIKLYKLPTSTSTPGLRKMELRDVPSVTQLLRNYLSRFSVAPEFDDNESQVTHEITDFFSFYTLPSSILHSQEYSILKAAYTFYYVSTNTPLLQLMNDALIIAKQEDFDVFNALDVMENESFLKELKFGQGDGQLYYYLYNYRLNQALKPSGLGLVLL
;
A
#
# COMPACT_ATOMS: atom_id res chain seq x y z
N MET A 1 -0.13 -56.50 59.50
CA MET A 1 -1.30 -57.27 59.03
C MET A 1 -2.29 -56.27 58.46
N ALA A 2 -2.92 -56.66 57.36
CA ALA A 2 -3.58 -55.80 56.36
C ALA A 2 -4.70 -54.89 56.90
N ASP A 3 -4.84 -53.70 56.28
CA ASP A 3 -6.02 -53.26 55.50
C ASP A 3 -5.81 -51.79 55.03
N LYS A 4 -5.84 -51.53 53.71
CA LYS A 4 -6.87 -50.78 52.96
C LYS A 4 -7.16 -49.35 53.47
N ASP A 5 -6.78 -48.31 52.72
CA ASP A 5 -7.65 -47.75 51.67
C ASP A 5 -7.02 -46.52 50.95
N SER A 6 -7.23 -46.52 49.63
CA SER A 6 -7.37 -45.40 48.68
C SER A 6 -6.58 -44.09 48.85
N ALA A 7 -5.65 -43.85 47.93
CA ALA A 7 -5.36 -42.50 47.43
C ALA A 7 -5.18 -42.54 45.90
N SER A 8 -6.05 -41.80 45.24
CA SER A 8 -6.11 -41.53 43.80
C SER A 8 -4.87 -40.79 43.30
N GLY A 9 -4.23 -41.33 42.26
CA GLY A 9 -3.24 -40.63 41.44
C GLY A 9 -3.52 -40.91 39.97
N ALA A 10 -4.34 -40.06 39.36
CA ALA A 10 -4.58 -40.08 37.92
C ALA A 10 -3.37 -39.48 37.19
N ASN A 11 -2.90 -40.18 36.16
CA ASN A 11 -1.91 -39.72 35.20
C ASN A 11 -2.36 -38.41 34.56
N ASN A 12 -1.60 -37.34 34.75
CA ASN A 12 -1.64 -36.14 33.91
C ASN A 12 -0.33 -36.09 33.10
N GLU A 13 -0.35 -36.72 31.93
CA GLU A 13 0.61 -36.43 30.88
C GLU A 13 0.20 -35.12 30.19
N ASN A 14 1.11 -34.14 30.21
CA ASN A 14 1.04 -32.91 29.41
C ASN A 14 0.96 -33.23 27.91
N PRO A 15 0.00 -32.71 27.15
CA PRO A 15 0.09 -32.66 25.71
C PRO A 15 0.58 -31.26 25.28
N ASP A 16 1.85 -30.97 25.56
CA ASP A 16 2.59 -29.99 24.76
C ASP A 16 3.38 -30.79 23.71
N ARG A 17 2.73 -31.02 22.57
CA ARG A 17 3.42 -31.38 21.33
C ARG A 17 2.79 -30.60 20.19
N ASN A 18 3.57 -29.63 19.72
CA ASN A 18 3.54 -29.02 18.40
C ASN A 18 2.82 -29.92 17.38
N SER A 19 1.62 -29.52 17.00
CA SER A 19 1.12 -29.85 15.68
C SER A 19 1.92 -29.00 14.70
N ASP A 20 2.80 -29.64 13.94
CA ASP A 20 3.29 -29.11 12.67
C ASP A 20 2.06 -28.78 11.79
N GLU A 21 1.59 -27.53 11.89
CA GLU A 21 0.64 -27.00 10.92
C GLU A 21 1.35 -26.99 9.57
N ASN A 22 0.93 -27.89 8.69
CA ASN A 22 1.45 -27.97 7.34
C ASN A 22 1.32 -26.58 6.68
N PRO A 23 2.42 -25.92 6.25
CA PRO A 23 2.37 -24.54 5.74
C PRO A 23 1.39 -24.36 4.57
N VAL A 24 1.20 -25.42 3.78
CA VAL A 24 0.26 -25.50 2.65
C VAL A 24 -1.21 -25.45 3.11
N SER A 25 -1.53 -26.04 4.27
CA SER A 25 -2.87 -25.97 4.89
C SER A 25 -3.19 -24.55 5.37
N SER A 26 -2.20 -23.88 5.97
CA SER A 26 -2.31 -22.48 6.42
C SER A 26 -2.48 -21.51 5.24
N TYR A 27 -1.80 -21.75 4.12
CA TYR A 27 -1.96 -21.00 2.88
C TYR A 27 -3.36 -21.15 2.28
N LYS A 28 -3.81 -22.40 2.11
CA LYS A 28 -5.14 -22.70 1.59
C LYS A 28 -6.21 -22.12 2.51
N ALA A 29 -6.11 -22.27 3.83
CA ALA A 29 -7.04 -21.68 4.77
C ALA A 29 -6.98 -20.15 4.78
N SER A 30 -5.81 -19.52 4.65
CA SER A 30 -5.69 -18.05 4.63
C SER A 30 -6.22 -17.44 3.35
N LEU A 31 -5.96 -18.06 2.19
CA LEU A 31 -6.52 -17.64 0.92
C LEU A 31 -7.98 -18.06 0.76
N GLU A 32 -8.40 -19.23 1.24
CA GLU A 32 -9.83 -19.59 1.31
C GLU A 32 -10.56 -18.68 2.28
N ASN A 33 -9.95 -18.24 3.39
CA ASN A 33 -10.51 -17.20 4.24
C ASN A 33 -10.52 -15.85 3.54
N LEU A 34 -9.49 -15.51 2.75
CA LEU A 34 -9.48 -14.31 1.91
C LEU A 34 -10.66 -14.36 0.95
N VAL A 35 -10.75 -15.44 0.17
CA VAL A 35 -11.73 -15.78 -0.87
C VAL A 35 -13.16 -15.95 -0.29
N GLN A 36 -13.33 -16.55 0.90
CA GLN A 36 -14.62 -16.75 1.59
C GLN A 36 -15.10 -15.47 2.28
N ARG A 37 -14.20 -14.61 2.78
CA ARG A 37 -14.57 -13.29 3.36
C ARG A 37 -15.25 -12.37 2.32
N PHE A 38 -15.16 -12.67 1.02
CA PHE A 38 -15.76 -11.88 -0.08
C PHE A 38 -17.27 -12.10 -0.35
N GLN A 39 -17.99 -12.86 0.47
CA GLN A 39 -19.48 -13.01 0.55
C GLN A 39 -20.28 -13.43 -0.73
N ASN A 40 -21.17 -14.40 -0.55
CA ASN A 40 -22.38 -14.76 -1.33
C ASN A 40 -22.28 -15.09 -2.83
N SER A 41 -21.12 -15.02 -3.49
CA SER A 41 -20.95 -15.51 -4.86
C SER A 41 -19.56 -16.10 -5.07
N ASN A 42 -19.48 -17.16 -5.88
CA ASN A 42 -18.27 -17.94 -6.06
C ASN A 42 -17.25 -17.14 -6.89
N PRO A 43 -16.10 -16.70 -6.35
CA PRO A 43 -15.14 -15.87 -7.08
C PRO A 43 -14.50 -16.58 -8.29
N PHE A 44 -14.64 -17.91 -8.36
CA PHE A 44 -14.30 -18.70 -9.55
C PHE A 44 -15.20 -18.42 -10.77
N ASP A 45 -16.33 -17.72 -10.60
CA ASP A 45 -17.26 -17.40 -11.69
C ASP A 45 -17.00 -16.02 -12.34
N GLN A 46 -16.20 -15.13 -11.73
CA GLN A 46 -15.82 -13.86 -12.36
C GLN A 46 -14.73 -14.08 -13.42
N LYS A 47 -15.12 -14.04 -14.69
CA LYS A 47 -14.19 -14.12 -15.82
C LYS A 47 -13.45 -12.80 -16.03
N HIS A 48 -12.13 -12.80 -15.83
CA HIS A 48 -11.27 -11.65 -16.10
C HIS A 48 -10.53 -11.83 -17.43
N LYS A 49 -11.24 -11.65 -18.55
CA LYS A 49 -10.75 -11.92 -19.92
C LYS A 49 -9.35 -11.35 -20.25
N PHE A 50 -8.98 -10.20 -19.67
CA PHE A 50 -7.65 -9.64 -19.85
C PHE A 50 -6.63 -10.34 -18.93
N TRP A 51 -6.86 -10.34 -17.61
CA TRP A 51 -5.92 -10.88 -16.61
C TRP A 51 -5.66 -12.38 -16.75
N GLU A 52 -6.64 -13.15 -17.25
CA GLU A 52 -6.48 -14.57 -17.57
C GLU A 52 -5.44 -14.83 -18.68
N THR A 53 -5.03 -13.80 -19.42
CA THR A 53 -4.00 -13.88 -20.48
C THR A 53 -2.67 -13.27 -20.07
N GLN A 54 -2.55 -12.76 -18.84
CA GLN A 54 -1.34 -12.10 -18.35
C GLN A 54 -0.54 -13.05 -17.46
N PRO A 55 0.80 -12.89 -17.36
CA PRO A 55 1.65 -13.65 -16.46
C PRO A 55 1.46 -13.17 -15.01
N VAL A 56 0.28 -13.42 -14.45
CA VAL A 56 -0.05 -13.16 -13.05
C VAL A 56 -0.53 -14.47 -12.41
N GLY A 57 -0.48 -14.56 -11.09
CA GLY A 57 -1.12 -15.66 -10.37
C GLY A 57 -2.59 -15.78 -10.80
N GLN A 58 -3.05 -16.98 -11.12
CA GLN A 58 -4.43 -17.20 -11.55
C GLN A 58 -5.24 -17.81 -10.41
N PHE A 59 -6.54 -17.52 -10.32
CA PHE A 59 -7.39 -18.13 -9.29
C PHE A 59 -7.42 -19.65 -9.35
N LYS A 60 -7.32 -20.23 -10.56
CA LYS A 60 -7.21 -21.68 -10.79
C LYS A 60 -5.91 -22.30 -10.25
N ASP A 61 -4.88 -21.50 -10.03
CA ASP A 61 -3.57 -21.95 -9.55
C ASP A 61 -3.49 -21.93 -8.02
N VAL A 62 -4.52 -21.38 -7.34
CA VAL A 62 -4.55 -21.27 -5.87
C VAL A 62 -4.50 -22.65 -5.22
N GLY A 63 -3.58 -22.81 -4.27
CA GLY A 63 -3.35 -24.08 -3.56
C GLY A 63 -2.56 -25.12 -4.34
N ASN A 64 -2.12 -24.82 -5.57
CA ASN A 64 -1.26 -25.72 -6.34
C ASN A 64 0.21 -25.57 -5.91
N SER A 65 0.63 -26.38 -4.94
CA SER A 65 2.02 -26.41 -4.43
C SER A 65 3.05 -27.00 -5.40
N SER A 66 2.63 -27.53 -6.56
CA SER A 66 3.56 -28.02 -7.58
C SER A 66 4.16 -26.91 -8.45
N LEU A 67 3.58 -25.71 -8.42
CA LEU A 67 4.08 -24.58 -9.19
C LEU A 67 5.31 -23.97 -8.52
N PRO A 68 6.40 -23.74 -9.26
CA PRO A 68 7.59 -23.10 -8.70
C PRO A 68 7.32 -21.63 -8.37
N GLU A 69 7.97 -21.15 -7.32
CA GLU A 69 8.17 -19.72 -7.06
C GLU A 69 9.14 -19.13 -8.11
N GLY A 70 8.92 -17.86 -8.44
CA GLY A 70 9.74 -17.11 -9.38
C GLY A 70 8.95 -16.58 -10.57
N PRO A 71 9.64 -16.22 -11.67
CA PRO A 71 9.01 -15.73 -12.89
C PRO A 71 7.99 -16.72 -13.46
N ILE A 72 6.82 -16.21 -13.87
CA ILE A 72 5.78 -17.05 -14.50
C ILE A 72 6.13 -17.29 -15.97
N GLU A 73 6.61 -16.26 -16.64
CA GLU A 73 7.21 -16.28 -17.97
C GLU A 73 8.68 -15.88 -17.86
N LEU A 74 9.55 -16.62 -18.56
CA LEU A 74 10.96 -16.32 -18.61
C LEU A 74 11.20 -15.05 -19.46
N PRO A 75 12.21 -14.22 -19.11
CA PRO A 75 12.65 -13.12 -19.95
C PRO A 75 12.93 -13.58 -21.39
N THR A 76 12.41 -12.86 -22.37
CA THR A 76 12.78 -13.06 -23.77
C THR A 76 13.88 -12.08 -24.18
N PRO A 77 14.71 -12.39 -25.19
CA PRO A 77 15.69 -11.44 -25.70
C PRO A 77 15.03 -10.11 -26.11
N SER A 78 15.72 -8.98 -25.88
CA SER A 78 15.19 -7.65 -26.23
C SER A 78 14.81 -7.51 -27.71
N SER A 79 15.46 -8.28 -28.60
CA SER A 79 15.13 -8.37 -30.03
C SER A 79 13.76 -8.98 -30.31
N GLU A 80 13.23 -9.80 -29.40
CA GLU A 80 11.91 -10.44 -29.52
C GLU A 80 10.80 -9.59 -28.89
N VAL A 81 11.15 -8.60 -28.06
CA VAL A 81 10.20 -7.62 -27.55
C VAL A 81 9.71 -6.77 -28.73
N LYS A 82 8.40 -6.50 -28.77
CA LYS A 82 7.79 -5.65 -29.80
C LYS A 82 8.41 -4.24 -29.76
N GLN A 83 9.13 -3.88 -30.83
CA GLN A 83 9.83 -2.58 -30.93
C GLN A 83 8.86 -1.41 -31.12
N GLU A 84 7.82 -1.61 -31.93
CA GLU A 84 6.81 -0.59 -32.21
C GLU A 84 5.72 -0.54 -31.11
N PRO A 85 5.14 0.65 -30.83
CA PRO A 85 4.02 0.77 -29.90
C PRO A 85 2.81 -0.09 -30.27
N TYR A 86 1.98 -0.43 -29.29
CA TYR A 86 0.69 -1.08 -29.57
C TYR A 86 -0.26 -0.15 -30.34
N ASN A 87 -1.10 -0.73 -31.19
CA ASN A 87 -2.05 0.04 -31.99
C ASN A 87 -3.10 0.72 -31.10
N LEU A 88 -3.32 2.01 -31.33
CA LEU A 88 -4.44 2.77 -30.79
C LEU A 88 -5.49 3.03 -31.88
N PRO A 89 -6.76 3.30 -31.52
CA PRO A 89 -7.74 3.80 -32.48
C PRO A 89 -7.22 5.08 -33.17
N ASN A 90 -7.55 5.27 -34.45
CA ASN A 90 -6.96 6.31 -35.31
C ASN A 90 -7.02 7.74 -34.75
N SER A 91 -8.01 8.05 -33.91
CA SER A 91 -8.18 9.35 -33.25
C SER A 91 -7.21 9.62 -32.10
N TYR A 92 -6.45 8.62 -31.66
CA TYR A 92 -5.55 8.68 -30.52
C TYR A 92 -4.10 8.47 -30.92
N GLU A 93 -3.20 8.99 -30.09
CA GLU A 93 -1.76 8.80 -30.21
C GLU A 93 -1.15 8.59 -28.81
N TRP A 94 -0.05 7.84 -28.78
CA TRP A 94 0.75 7.70 -27.56
C TRP A 94 1.50 9.00 -27.28
N SER A 95 1.67 9.30 -26.01
CA SER A 95 2.59 10.33 -25.54
C SER A 95 3.38 9.82 -24.34
N THR A 96 4.54 10.41 -24.11
CA THR A 96 5.26 10.25 -22.85
C THR A 96 4.95 11.45 -21.96
N CYS A 97 4.54 11.19 -20.72
CA CYS A 97 4.25 12.24 -19.75
C CYS A 97 5.55 12.65 -19.04
N ASP A 98 6.26 13.61 -19.60
CA ASP A 98 7.43 14.19 -18.94
C ASP A 98 7.04 14.99 -17.70
N MET A 99 7.22 14.39 -16.53
CA MET A 99 6.92 15.02 -15.24
C MET A 99 7.92 16.13 -14.86
N GLY A 100 8.98 16.32 -15.65
CA GLY A 100 9.87 17.48 -15.58
C GLY A 100 9.25 18.77 -16.15
N SER A 101 8.41 18.66 -17.19
CA SER A 101 7.68 19.80 -17.77
C SER A 101 6.56 20.28 -16.83
N ASP A 102 6.48 21.59 -16.60
CA ASP A 102 5.38 22.21 -15.85
C ASP A 102 4.04 22.05 -16.56
N GLU A 103 4.02 22.16 -17.90
CA GLU A 103 2.79 22.00 -18.68
C GLU A 103 2.26 20.57 -18.56
N VAL A 104 3.10 19.56 -18.80
CA VAL A 104 2.69 18.16 -18.76
C VAL A 104 2.34 17.73 -17.35
N CYS A 105 3.11 18.14 -16.33
CA CYS A 105 2.78 17.89 -14.93
C CYS A 105 1.42 18.49 -14.56
N ASN A 106 1.11 19.70 -15.04
CA ASN A 106 -0.21 20.31 -14.84
C ASN A 106 -1.32 19.54 -15.56
N GLU A 107 -1.10 19.05 -16.77
CA GLU A 107 -2.09 18.24 -17.47
C GLU A 107 -2.38 16.92 -16.74
N VAL A 108 -1.35 16.23 -16.26
CA VAL A 108 -1.49 14.99 -15.47
C VAL A 108 -2.21 15.27 -14.16
N TYR A 109 -1.84 16.35 -13.46
CA TYR A 109 -2.53 16.83 -12.26
C TYR A 109 -4.04 17.02 -12.51
N VAL A 110 -4.39 17.85 -13.49
CA VAL A 110 -5.80 18.12 -13.85
C VAL A 110 -6.54 16.85 -14.25
N LEU A 111 -5.86 15.93 -14.95
CA LEU A 111 -6.45 14.66 -15.36
C LEU A 111 -6.80 13.80 -14.15
N LEU A 112 -5.88 13.65 -13.19
CA LEU A 112 -6.08 12.84 -11.99
C LEU A 112 -7.10 13.47 -11.04
N THR A 113 -6.98 14.77 -10.73
CA THR A 113 -7.91 15.48 -9.84
C THR A 113 -9.37 15.41 -10.29
N ASN A 114 -9.62 15.23 -11.59
CA ASN A 114 -10.97 15.17 -12.14
C ASN A 114 -11.49 13.75 -12.42
N ASN A 115 -10.64 12.72 -12.42
CA ASN A 115 -11.02 11.39 -12.93
C ASN A 115 -10.47 10.20 -12.13
N TYR A 116 -9.62 10.46 -11.13
CA TYR A 116 -9.01 9.41 -10.32
C TYR A 116 -9.95 8.93 -9.21
N VAL A 117 -9.42 8.08 -8.33
CA VAL A 117 -10.18 7.34 -7.31
C VAL A 117 -11.04 8.27 -6.45
N GLU A 118 -12.30 7.87 -6.35
CA GLU A 118 -13.33 8.39 -5.45
C GLU A 118 -13.63 7.31 -4.41
N ASP A 119 -14.06 7.72 -3.22
CA ASP A 119 -14.65 6.77 -2.27
C ASP A 119 -16.00 6.25 -2.78
N ASP A 120 -16.45 5.12 -2.23
CA ASP A 120 -17.68 4.43 -2.68
C ASP A 120 -18.93 5.33 -2.58
N ASP A 121 -18.92 6.27 -1.63
CA ASP A 121 -20.00 7.24 -1.40
C ASP A 121 -19.86 8.54 -2.25
N ASN A 122 -18.80 8.67 -3.06
CA ASN A 122 -18.46 9.86 -3.85
C ASN A 122 -18.39 11.17 -3.03
N MET A 123 -17.94 11.11 -1.77
CA MET A 123 -17.77 12.29 -0.92
C MET A 123 -16.38 12.91 -1.06
N PHE A 124 -15.38 12.09 -1.37
CA PHE A 124 -13.97 12.45 -1.43
C PHE A 124 -13.31 11.94 -2.70
N ARG A 125 -12.46 12.77 -3.29
CA ARG A 125 -11.62 12.37 -4.44
C ARG A 125 -10.17 12.70 -4.17
N PHE A 126 -9.24 11.78 -4.45
CA PHE A 126 -7.82 12.07 -4.29
C PHE A 126 -7.40 13.30 -5.09
N ASN A 127 -6.58 14.14 -4.44
CA ASN A 127 -6.04 15.37 -4.99
C ASN A 127 -4.52 15.36 -4.85
N TYR A 128 -3.86 14.51 -5.66
CA TYR A 128 -2.40 14.48 -5.75
C TYR A 128 -1.87 15.85 -6.11
N SER A 129 -1.01 16.45 -5.28
CA SER A 129 -0.37 17.72 -5.64
C SER A 129 0.65 17.52 -6.77
N LYS A 130 1.02 18.59 -7.47
CA LYS A 130 2.06 18.55 -8.51
C LYS A 130 3.40 18.14 -7.91
N GLU A 131 3.70 18.62 -6.72
CA GLU A 131 4.91 18.31 -5.96
C GLU A 131 4.95 16.83 -5.60
N PHE A 132 3.81 16.27 -5.17
CA PHE A 132 3.69 14.84 -4.89
C PHE A 132 3.89 14.01 -6.16
N LEU A 133 3.22 14.36 -7.26
CA LEU A 133 3.38 13.64 -8.54
C LEU A 133 4.83 13.67 -9.02
N ARG A 134 5.52 14.80 -8.85
CA ARG A 134 6.95 14.91 -9.19
C ARG A 134 7.82 14.05 -8.29
N TRP A 135 7.57 14.06 -6.99
CA TRP A 135 8.29 13.24 -6.03
C TRP A 135 8.10 11.74 -6.30
N ALA A 136 6.86 11.30 -6.49
CA ALA A 136 6.51 9.89 -6.69
C ALA A 136 6.95 9.34 -8.06
N LEU A 137 6.89 10.16 -9.12
CA LEU A 137 7.18 9.72 -10.49
C LEU A 137 8.60 10.09 -10.96
N ARG A 138 9.46 10.63 -10.10
CA ARG A 138 10.84 11.00 -10.47
C ARG A 138 11.86 10.53 -9.44
N SER A 139 11.67 9.31 -8.94
CA SER A 139 12.70 8.64 -8.14
C SER A 139 14.03 8.57 -8.91
N PRO A 140 15.19 8.57 -8.24
CA PRO A 140 16.47 8.37 -8.90
C PRO A 140 16.45 7.14 -9.82
N GLY A 141 17.01 7.26 -11.02
CA GLY A 141 17.04 6.17 -12.01
C GLY A 141 15.72 5.88 -12.73
N TYR A 142 14.67 6.71 -12.56
CA TYR A 142 13.40 6.49 -13.28
C TYR A 142 13.54 6.56 -14.80
N TYR A 143 12.75 5.75 -15.49
CA TYR A 143 12.62 5.79 -16.95
C TYR A 143 11.47 6.72 -17.33
N SER A 144 11.78 7.87 -17.94
CA SER A 144 10.75 8.80 -18.41
C SER A 144 9.77 8.14 -19.40
N SER A 145 10.26 7.18 -20.19
CA SER A 145 9.48 6.40 -21.14
C SER A 145 8.35 5.60 -20.49
N TRP A 146 8.44 5.26 -19.21
CA TRP A 146 7.42 4.46 -18.50
C TRP A 146 6.18 5.27 -18.12
N HIS A 147 6.23 6.61 -18.17
CA HIS A 147 5.05 7.45 -17.96
C HIS A 147 4.21 7.53 -19.24
N VAL A 148 3.35 6.54 -19.44
CA VAL A 148 2.54 6.40 -20.65
C VAL A 148 1.29 7.27 -20.58
N GLY A 149 1.11 8.13 -21.58
CA GLY A 149 -0.11 8.92 -21.80
C GLY A 149 -0.79 8.57 -23.14
N VAL A 150 -2.09 8.81 -23.21
CA VAL A 150 -2.88 8.74 -24.46
C VAL A 150 -3.48 10.11 -24.73
N ARG A 151 -3.25 10.64 -25.94
CA ARG A 151 -3.79 11.94 -26.38
C ARG A 151 -4.77 11.77 -27.53
N VAL A 152 -5.74 12.69 -27.61
CA VAL A 152 -6.59 12.82 -28.80
C VAL A 152 -5.83 13.63 -29.85
N LYS A 153 -5.57 13.06 -31.03
CA LYS A 153 -4.77 13.72 -32.08
C LYS A 153 -5.26 15.13 -32.43
N ALA A 154 -6.57 15.31 -32.53
CA ALA A 154 -7.19 16.57 -32.94
C ALA A 154 -7.05 17.70 -31.89
N SER A 155 -7.08 17.38 -30.60
CA SER A 155 -7.05 18.38 -29.52
C SER A 155 -5.74 18.41 -28.75
N LYS A 156 -4.88 17.39 -28.95
CA LYS A 156 -3.66 17.10 -28.18
C LYS A 156 -3.88 16.95 -26.66
N LYS A 157 -5.13 16.87 -26.18
CA LYS A 157 -5.45 16.68 -24.75
C LYS A 157 -5.26 15.23 -24.31
N LEU A 158 -4.74 15.05 -23.09
CA LEU A 158 -4.71 13.75 -22.41
C LEU A 158 -6.13 13.22 -22.15
N LYS A 159 -6.32 11.91 -22.27
CA LYS A 159 -7.62 11.26 -22.06
C LYS A 159 -7.47 9.95 -21.29
N LEU A 160 -8.37 9.74 -20.31
CA LEU A 160 -8.28 8.62 -19.37
C LEU A 160 -9.35 7.55 -19.57
N ARG A 161 -10.55 7.92 -20.07
CA ARG A 161 -11.70 7.00 -20.14
C ARG A 161 -12.25 6.87 -21.56
N SER A 162 -11.99 5.73 -22.18
CA SER A 162 -12.79 5.18 -23.28
C SER A 162 -12.77 3.65 -23.23
N LYS A 163 -13.81 2.99 -23.74
CA LYS A 163 -13.98 1.52 -23.62
C LYS A 163 -12.69 0.80 -24.08
N ARG A 164 -12.12 -0.03 -23.20
CA ARG A 164 -10.96 -0.91 -23.45
C ARG A 164 -9.58 -0.25 -23.62
N LEU A 165 -9.38 1.01 -23.22
CA LEU A 165 -8.03 1.60 -23.20
C LEU A 165 -7.12 0.98 -22.15
N ALA A 166 -7.61 0.67 -20.94
CA ALA A 166 -6.77 0.15 -19.86
C ALA A 166 -5.95 -1.10 -20.25
N PRO A 167 -6.55 -2.17 -20.84
CA PRO A 167 -5.77 -3.31 -21.33
C PRO A 167 -4.66 -2.94 -22.33
N VAL A 168 -4.91 -1.96 -23.21
CA VAL A 168 -3.93 -1.52 -24.22
C VAL A 168 -2.83 -0.68 -23.58
N MET A 169 -3.16 0.16 -22.59
CA MET A 169 -2.18 0.92 -21.81
C MET A 169 -1.29 0.01 -20.96
N ILE A 170 -1.86 -1.03 -20.32
CA ILE A 170 -1.10 -2.03 -19.57
C ILE A 170 -0.11 -2.73 -20.52
N LYS A 171 -0.58 -3.20 -21.69
CA LYS A 171 0.32 -3.82 -22.69
C LYS A 171 1.43 -2.89 -23.17
N GLU A 172 1.13 -1.60 -23.39
CA GLU A 172 2.13 -0.63 -23.82
C GLU A 172 3.16 -0.34 -22.73
N VAL A 173 2.75 -0.15 -21.46
CA VAL A 173 3.72 0.07 -20.37
C VAL A 173 4.56 -1.19 -20.14
N THR A 174 3.97 -2.38 -20.17
CA THR A 174 4.71 -3.66 -20.12
C THR A 174 5.75 -3.75 -21.23
N ARG A 175 5.39 -3.39 -22.47
CA ARG A 175 6.32 -3.38 -23.61
C ARG A 175 7.49 -2.43 -23.38
N ARG A 176 7.24 -1.20 -22.89
CA ARG A 176 8.30 -0.22 -22.58
C ARG A 176 9.20 -0.68 -21.45
N ILE A 177 8.67 -1.35 -20.44
CA ILE A 177 9.44 -1.94 -19.34
C ILE A 177 10.32 -3.09 -19.85
N HIS A 178 9.77 -4.00 -20.68
CA HIS A 178 10.52 -5.11 -21.27
C HIS A 178 11.65 -4.64 -22.21
N LEU A 179 11.49 -3.51 -22.91
CA LEU A 179 12.56 -2.92 -23.72
C LEU A 179 13.77 -2.46 -22.89
N GLU A 180 13.56 -2.13 -21.61
CA GLU A 180 14.63 -1.81 -20.65
C GLU A 180 15.13 -3.06 -19.91
N ASN A 181 14.78 -4.26 -20.40
CA ASN A 181 15.14 -5.55 -19.82
C ASN A 181 14.66 -5.77 -18.38
N VAL A 182 13.52 -5.17 -18.02
CA VAL A 182 12.81 -5.41 -16.76
C VAL A 182 11.56 -6.23 -17.05
N TRP A 183 11.26 -7.23 -16.21
CA TRP A 183 10.25 -8.25 -16.53
C TRP A 183 9.18 -8.46 -15.45
N GLN A 184 9.30 -7.77 -14.32
CA GLN A 184 8.40 -7.87 -13.18
C GLN A 184 7.94 -6.48 -12.75
N ALA A 185 6.79 -6.41 -12.08
CA ALA A 185 6.31 -5.18 -11.46
C ALA A 185 5.52 -5.50 -10.19
N ALA A 186 5.46 -4.55 -9.26
CA ALA A 186 4.53 -4.59 -8.13
C ALA A 186 3.43 -3.55 -8.37
N TYR A 187 2.19 -3.88 -7.99
CA TYR A 187 1.07 -2.95 -8.06
C TYR A 187 0.04 -3.24 -6.99
N THR A 188 -0.80 -2.25 -6.68
CA THR A 188 -1.94 -2.40 -5.79
C THR A 188 -3.24 -2.01 -6.48
N ALA A 189 -4.35 -2.54 -5.98
CA ALA A 189 -5.68 -2.12 -6.39
C ALA A 189 -6.64 -2.16 -5.20
N GLY A 190 -7.64 -1.28 -5.20
CA GLY A 190 -8.78 -1.37 -4.26
C GLY A 190 -9.85 -2.37 -4.71
N VAL A 191 -9.71 -2.94 -5.90
CA VAL A 191 -10.60 -3.98 -6.45
C VAL A 191 -9.86 -5.30 -6.54
N LEU A 192 -10.58 -6.39 -6.28
CA LEU A 192 -10.01 -7.73 -6.35
C LEU A 192 -9.77 -8.15 -7.81
N LEU A 193 -8.51 -8.46 -8.13
CA LEU A 193 -8.03 -9.03 -9.39
C LEU A 193 -7.38 -10.41 -9.15
N PRO A 194 -7.25 -11.29 -10.18
CA PRO A 194 -6.49 -12.53 -10.08
C PRO A 194 -4.97 -12.26 -10.03
N THR A 195 -4.22 -12.77 -9.05
CA THR A 195 -4.58 -13.17 -7.69
C THR A 195 -3.64 -12.41 -6.76
N PRO A 196 -4.13 -11.74 -5.69
CA PRO A 196 -3.28 -10.94 -4.83
C PRO A 196 -2.29 -11.81 -4.05
N LEU A 197 -1.10 -11.25 -3.80
CA LEU A 197 -0.09 -11.84 -2.93
C LEU A 197 -0.48 -11.71 -1.44
N THR A 198 -1.12 -10.59 -1.11
CA THR A 198 -1.68 -10.29 0.20
C THR A 198 -2.76 -9.20 0.09
N THR A 199 -3.54 -9.04 1.15
CA THR A 199 -4.54 -7.97 1.29
C THR A 199 -4.28 -7.22 2.56
N SER A 200 -4.26 -5.91 2.48
CA SER A 200 -4.11 -5.03 3.62
C SER A 200 -5.37 -4.21 3.87
N GLN A 201 -5.68 -3.96 5.12
CA GLN A 201 -6.81 -3.14 5.55
C GLN A 201 -6.37 -1.69 5.76
N TYR A 202 -7.18 -0.73 5.30
CA TYR A 202 -6.98 0.67 5.70
C TYR A 202 -7.44 0.91 7.14
N TRP A 203 -6.66 1.73 7.85
CA TRP A 203 -6.92 2.19 9.20
C TRP A 203 -6.78 3.71 9.28
N HIS A 204 -7.65 4.34 10.07
CA HIS A 204 -7.74 5.79 10.15
C HIS A 204 -7.66 6.25 11.60
N ARG A 205 -6.74 7.18 11.87
CA ARG A 205 -6.62 7.87 13.15
C ARG A 205 -7.13 9.30 13.02
N THR A 206 -8.24 9.59 13.69
CA THR A 206 -8.84 10.93 13.72
C THR A 206 -7.94 11.96 14.39
N LEU A 207 -7.50 12.98 13.66
CA LEU A 207 -6.76 14.12 14.24
C LEU A 207 -7.65 15.35 14.42
N ASN A 208 -8.66 15.53 13.57
CA ASN A 208 -9.62 16.63 13.62
C ASN A 208 -11.07 16.12 13.68
N PRO A 209 -11.55 15.67 14.86
CA PRO A 209 -12.87 15.04 14.99
C PRO A 209 -14.01 15.89 14.44
N LYS A 210 -14.01 17.19 14.74
CA LYS A 210 -15.05 18.12 14.29
C LYS A 210 -15.16 18.10 12.77
N LYS A 211 -14.07 18.41 12.07
CA LYS A 211 -14.07 18.46 10.61
C LYS A 211 -14.41 17.11 10.00
N LEU A 212 -13.83 15.99 10.49
CA LEU A 212 -14.12 14.67 9.94
C LEU A 212 -15.59 14.27 10.06
N ILE A 213 -16.27 14.69 11.14
CA ILE A 213 -17.71 14.46 11.31
C ILE A 213 -18.52 15.40 10.42
N ASP A 214 -18.17 16.69 10.38
CA ASP A 214 -18.88 17.71 9.58
C ASP A 214 -18.87 17.38 8.08
N VAL A 215 -17.79 16.74 7.59
CA VAL A 215 -17.64 16.36 6.16
C VAL A 215 -18.07 14.92 5.88
N GLY A 216 -18.60 14.19 6.87
CA GLY A 216 -19.10 12.83 6.70
C GLY A 216 -18.05 11.72 6.64
N PHE A 217 -16.76 12.05 6.79
CA PHE A 217 -15.66 11.06 6.83
C PHE A 217 -15.77 10.12 8.04
N SER A 218 -16.29 10.62 9.16
CA SER A 218 -16.52 9.83 10.37
C SER A 218 -17.92 10.10 10.92
N ARG A 219 -18.50 9.12 11.62
CA ARG A 219 -19.83 9.25 12.24
C ARG A 219 -19.72 9.11 13.75
N LEU A 220 -20.50 9.89 14.49
CA LEU A 220 -20.65 9.70 15.93
C LEU A 220 -21.57 8.50 16.18
N GLY A 221 -21.12 7.55 17.00
CA GLY A 221 -22.01 6.50 17.50
C GLY A 221 -23.11 7.08 18.40
N GLU A 222 -24.21 6.35 18.58
CA GLU A 222 -25.44 6.82 19.23
C GLU A 222 -25.25 7.48 20.62
N ARG A 223 -24.22 7.08 21.36
CA ARG A 223 -23.92 7.59 22.73
C ARG A 223 -22.75 8.58 22.78
N MET A 224 -22.17 8.92 21.63
CA MET A 224 -20.99 9.77 21.51
C MET A 224 -21.39 11.21 21.22
N THR A 225 -20.82 12.15 21.98
CA THR A 225 -20.97 13.58 21.70
C THR A 225 -19.69 14.13 21.07
N MET A 226 -19.78 15.27 20.37
CA MET A 226 -18.60 15.92 19.78
C MET A 226 -17.49 16.20 20.83
N SER A 227 -17.86 16.69 22.01
CA SER A 227 -16.89 16.94 23.11
C SER A 227 -16.22 15.65 23.61
N ARG A 228 -16.96 14.55 23.70
CA ARG A 228 -16.40 13.23 24.03
C ARG A 228 -15.44 12.73 22.95
N ALA A 229 -15.79 12.89 21.67
CA ALA A 229 -14.92 12.53 20.56
C ALA A 229 -13.62 13.35 20.55
N ILE A 230 -13.72 14.67 20.76
CA ILE A 230 -12.55 15.56 20.92
C ILE A 230 -11.67 15.11 22.08
N LYS A 231 -12.25 14.79 23.24
CA LYS A 231 -11.50 14.29 24.40
C LYS A 231 -10.86 12.93 24.14
N LEU A 232 -11.57 12.01 23.47
CA LEU A 232 -11.10 10.67 23.16
C LEU A 232 -9.84 10.70 22.28
N TYR A 233 -9.86 11.56 21.25
CA TYR A 233 -8.81 11.61 20.24
C TYR A 233 -7.74 12.66 20.50
N LYS A 234 -7.85 13.44 21.59
CA LYS A 234 -6.86 14.43 22.01
C LYS A 234 -5.47 13.78 22.11
N LEU A 235 -4.48 14.46 21.52
CA LEU A 235 -3.07 14.12 21.59
C LEU A 235 -2.32 15.08 22.55
N PRO A 236 -1.15 14.68 23.06
CA PRO A 236 -0.21 15.61 23.71
C PRO A 236 0.19 16.77 22.78
N THR A 237 0.66 17.86 23.37
CA THR A 237 1.10 19.06 22.62
C THR A 237 2.55 18.99 22.17
N SER A 238 3.35 18.09 22.74
CA SER A 238 4.77 17.90 22.46
C SER A 238 5.10 16.41 22.40
N THR A 239 6.08 16.08 21.56
CA THR A 239 6.63 14.73 21.43
C THR A 239 7.41 14.33 22.69
N SER A 240 7.56 13.02 22.91
CA SER A 240 8.22 12.47 24.11
C SER A 240 9.62 11.92 23.83
N THR A 241 9.94 11.57 22.59
CA THR A 241 11.22 10.95 22.24
C THR A 241 12.37 11.96 22.29
N PRO A 242 13.39 11.78 23.16
CA PRO A 242 14.54 12.67 23.23
C PRO A 242 15.34 12.66 21.92
N GLY A 243 15.79 13.85 21.50
CA GLY A 243 16.60 13.99 20.27
C GLY A 243 15.81 13.96 18.96
N LEU A 244 14.47 13.78 19.01
CA LEU A 244 13.63 13.80 17.83
C LEU A 244 13.74 15.14 17.09
N ARG A 245 14.12 15.07 15.82
CA ARG A 245 14.26 16.22 14.91
C ARG A 245 13.92 15.82 13.47
N LYS A 246 13.71 16.81 12.60
CA LYS A 246 13.58 16.55 11.15
C LYS A 246 14.88 15.95 10.60
N MET A 247 14.74 15.02 9.67
CA MET A 247 15.85 14.40 8.96
C MET A 247 16.58 15.44 8.10
N GLU A 248 17.90 15.35 8.07
CA GLU A 248 18.80 16.18 7.28
C GLU A 248 19.62 15.33 6.30
N LEU A 249 20.24 15.96 5.30
CA LEU A 249 21.05 15.26 4.30
C LEU A 249 22.20 14.43 4.90
N ARG A 250 22.79 14.88 6.00
CA ARG A 250 23.86 14.15 6.71
C ARG A 250 23.39 12.85 7.37
N ASP A 251 22.08 12.68 7.58
CA ASP A 251 21.50 11.51 8.23
C ASP A 251 21.23 10.39 7.22
N VAL A 252 21.19 10.72 5.92
CA VAL A 252 20.76 9.80 4.86
C VAL A 252 21.54 8.48 4.89
N PRO A 253 22.89 8.44 5.03
CA PRO A 253 23.61 7.17 5.11
C PRO A 253 23.17 6.29 6.29
N SER A 254 23.03 6.88 7.48
CA SER A 254 22.60 6.17 8.70
C SER A 254 21.16 5.66 8.59
N VAL A 255 20.25 6.47 8.06
CA VAL A 255 18.84 6.10 7.84
C VAL A 255 18.71 5.02 6.77
N THR A 256 19.45 5.13 5.65
CA THR A 256 19.46 4.11 4.60
C THR A 256 19.92 2.77 5.15
N GLN A 257 21.03 2.73 5.91
CA GLN A 257 21.52 1.51 6.52
C GLN A 257 20.49 0.91 7.49
N LEU A 258 19.90 1.74 8.36
CA LEU A 258 18.90 1.34 9.33
C LEU A 258 17.65 0.76 8.65
N LEU A 259 17.15 1.43 7.61
CA LEU A 259 15.98 1.01 6.84
C LEU A 259 16.24 -0.28 6.06
N ARG A 260 17.40 -0.43 5.40
CA ARG A 260 17.76 -1.67 4.70
C ARG A 260 17.79 -2.86 5.64
N ASN A 261 18.41 -2.69 6.81
CA ASN A 261 18.48 -3.74 7.84
C ASN A 261 17.07 -4.14 8.30
N TYR A 262 16.20 -3.16 8.55
CA TYR A 262 14.82 -3.40 8.91
C TYR A 262 14.03 -4.13 7.81
N LEU A 263 14.13 -3.65 6.57
CA LEU A 263 13.35 -4.15 5.44
C LEU A 263 13.75 -5.57 5.02
N SER A 264 14.99 -5.98 5.26
CA SER A 264 15.46 -7.35 4.97
C SER A 264 14.74 -8.45 5.76
N ARG A 265 13.97 -8.09 6.80
CA ARG A 265 13.15 -9.00 7.59
C ARG A 265 11.84 -9.40 6.90
N PHE A 266 11.38 -8.63 5.90
CA PHE A 266 10.13 -8.87 5.20
C PHE A 266 10.36 -9.68 3.93
N SER A 267 9.40 -10.53 3.55
CA SER A 267 9.54 -11.39 2.37
C SER A 267 9.43 -10.60 1.06
N VAL A 268 8.70 -9.49 1.07
CA VAL A 268 8.58 -8.56 -0.06
C VAL A 268 8.77 -7.14 0.44
N ALA A 269 9.87 -6.50 0.06
CA ALA A 269 10.21 -5.13 0.41
C ALA A 269 11.09 -4.50 -0.68
N PRO A 270 11.13 -3.17 -0.79
CA PRO A 270 12.10 -2.53 -1.66
C PRO A 270 13.52 -2.66 -1.10
N GLU A 271 14.49 -2.77 -2.01
CA GLU A 271 15.89 -2.56 -1.69
C GLU A 271 16.26 -1.14 -2.12
N PHE A 272 16.70 -0.32 -1.16
CA PHE A 272 17.19 1.03 -1.44
C PHE A 272 18.69 1.00 -1.67
N ASP A 273 19.17 1.69 -2.69
CA ASP A 273 20.61 1.77 -3.02
C ASP A 273 21.45 2.18 -1.81
N ASP A 274 22.64 1.59 -1.71
CA ASP A 274 23.58 1.95 -0.65
C ASP A 274 24.14 3.35 -0.91
N ASN A 275 24.26 4.15 0.14
CA ASN A 275 24.94 5.42 0.03
C ASN A 275 26.42 5.16 0.32
N GLU A 276 27.29 5.31 -0.68
CA GLU A 276 28.76 5.20 -0.54
C GLU A 276 29.36 6.22 0.46
N SER A 277 28.55 7.12 1.00
CA SER A 277 28.96 8.11 1.99
C SER A 277 29.15 7.47 3.37
N GLN A 278 30.22 7.86 4.04
CA GLN A 278 30.53 7.37 5.39
C GLN A 278 29.44 7.77 6.41
N VAL A 279 28.99 6.81 7.21
CA VAL A 279 28.11 7.05 8.37
C VAL A 279 28.82 8.00 9.34
N THR A 280 28.27 9.19 9.52
CA THR A 280 28.91 10.28 10.31
C THR A 280 28.45 10.32 11.76
N HIS A 281 27.28 9.78 12.06
CA HIS A 281 26.71 9.74 13.40
C HIS A 281 25.59 8.68 13.47
N GLU A 282 25.24 8.27 14.69
CA GLU A 282 24.25 7.24 14.95
C GLU A 282 22.82 7.81 14.87
N ILE A 283 21.98 7.17 14.05
CA ILE A 283 20.52 7.34 14.06
C ILE A 283 19.93 6.00 14.50
N THR A 284 19.13 6.03 15.55
CA THR A 284 18.59 4.81 16.17
C THR A 284 17.18 4.53 15.69
N ASP A 285 16.38 5.58 15.52
CA ASP A 285 14.96 5.49 15.18
C ASP A 285 14.62 6.54 14.13
N PHE A 286 13.67 6.25 13.25
CA PHE A 286 13.04 7.26 12.40
C PHE A 286 11.62 6.84 12.04
N PHE A 287 10.80 7.81 11.64
CA PHE A 287 9.53 7.56 10.98
C PHE A 287 9.33 8.58 9.87
N SER A 288 8.45 8.24 8.94
CA SER A 288 8.04 9.12 7.85
C SER A 288 6.57 8.92 7.54
N PHE A 289 5.95 9.98 7.02
CA PHE A 289 4.61 9.94 6.46
C PHE A 289 4.57 10.91 5.28
N TYR A 290 3.72 10.63 4.30
CA TYR A 290 3.47 11.53 3.18
C TYR A 290 2.08 12.15 3.27
N THR A 291 1.88 13.25 2.55
CA THR A 291 0.56 13.88 2.42
C THR A 291 -0.06 13.53 1.09
N LEU A 292 -1.33 13.10 1.14
CA LEU A 292 -2.18 12.96 -0.02
C LEU A 292 -3.56 13.52 0.34
N PRO A 293 -3.83 14.79 0.02
CA PRO A 293 -5.12 15.39 0.34
C PRO A 293 -6.22 14.86 -0.58
N SER A 294 -7.47 14.98 -0.11
CA SER A 294 -8.66 14.70 -0.91
C SER A 294 -9.51 15.96 -1.06
N SER A 295 -10.10 16.15 -2.25
CA SER A 295 -11.13 17.16 -2.47
C SER A 295 -12.43 16.71 -1.82
N ILE A 296 -13.13 17.63 -1.13
CA ILE A 296 -14.43 17.39 -0.51
C ILE A 296 -15.50 17.90 -1.49
N LEU A 297 -16.38 17.01 -1.97
CA LEU A 297 -17.27 17.33 -3.10
C LEU A 297 -18.59 18.01 -2.69
N HIS A 298 -19.02 17.83 -1.43
CA HIS A 298 -20.37 18.21 -0.98
C HIS A 298 -20.40 19.16 0.23
N SER A 299 -19.30 19.85 0.53
CA SER A 299 -19.23 20.82 1.64
C SER A 299 -19.07 22.25 1.15
N GLN A 300 -19.81 23.18 1.76
CA GLN A 300 -19.67 24.63 1.51
C GLN A 300 -18.59 25.27 2.41
N GLU A 301 -18.22 24.61 3.51
CA GLU A 301 -17.26 25.11 4.51
C GLU A 301 -15.85 24.59 4.28
N TYR A 302 -15.72 23.34 3.83
CA TYR A 302 -14.44 22.66 3.65
C TYR A 302 -14.26 22.19 2.21
N SER A 303 -13.14 22.55 1.59
CA SER A 303 -12.81 22.11 0.21
C SER A 303 -11.80 20.96 0.16
N ILE A 304 -10.97 20.81 1.19
CA ILE A 304 -9.88 19.83 1.24
C ILE A 304 -9.87 19.09 2.58
N LEU A 305 -9.74 17.77 2.51
CA LEU A 305 -9.40 16.89 3.62
C LEU A 305 -7.88 16.62 3.59
N LYS A 306 -7.14 17.06 4.61
CA LYS A 306 -5.70 16.84 4.71
C LYS A 306 -5.42 15.49 5.38
N ALA A 307 -5.01 14.50 4.59
CA ALA A 307 -4.62 13.20 5.10
C ALA A 307 -3.09 13.01 5.08
N ALA A 308 -2.56 12.49 6.18
CA ALA A 308 -1.22 11.94 6.26
C ALA A 308 -1.29 10.41 6.13
N TYR A 309 -0.29 9.78 5.53
CA TYR A 309 -0.20 8.34 5.36
C TYR A 309 1.12 7.82 5.90
N THR A 310 1.09 6.84 6.80
CA THR A 310 2.30 6.14 7.28
C THR A 310 3.12 5.67 6.07
N PHE A 311 4.42 5.95 6.08
CA PHE A 311 5.35 5.47 5.08
C PHE A 311 6.36 4.52 5.74
N TYR A 312 7.66 4.78 5.64
CA TYR A 312 8.68 3.96 6.29
C TYR A 312 9.04 4.47 7.69
N TYR A 313 9.38 3.55 8.57
CA TYR A 313 9.88 3.82 9.91
C TYR A 313 10.81 2.69 10.34
N VAL A 314 11.66 2.99 11.33
CA VAL A 314 12.42 1.99 12.08
C VAL A 314 12.46 2.41 13.54
N SER A 315 12.26 1.45 14.43
CA SER A 315 12.26 1.60 15.88
C SER A 315 13.26 0.61 16.46
N THR A 316 14.30 1.10 17.14
CA THR A 316 15.33 0.28 17.82
C THR A 316 15.42 0.60 19.31
N ASN A 317 15.57 1.88 19.68
CA ASN A 317 15.72 2.32 21.06
C ASN A 317 14.41 2.85 21.63
N THR A 318 13.58 3.46 20.78
CA THR A 318 12.29 4.02 21.18
C THR A 318 11.20 2.98 20.93
N PRO A 319 10.34 2.63 21.91
CA PRO A 319 9.22 1.72 21.67
C PRO A 319 8.35 2.20 20.49
N LEU A 320 8.02 1.30 19.56
CA LEU A 320 7.28 1.65 18.33
C LEU A 320 5.98 2.41 18.62
N LEU A 321 5.25 2.03 19.67
CA LEU A 321 4.04 2.71 20.12
C LEU A 321 4.29 4.20 20.43
N GLN A 322 5.40 4.52 21.10
CA GLN A 322 5.79 5.89 21.41
C GLN A 322 6.22 6.64 20.15
N LEU A 323 7.04 6.01 19.30
CA LEU A 323 7.53 6.60 18.05
C LEU A 323 6.37 7.00 17.13
N MET A 324 5.39 6.12 16.97
CA MET A 324 4.20 6.40 16.16
C MET A 324 3.25 7.39 16.84
N ASN A 325 3.17 7.42 18.17
CA ASN A 325 2.45 8.49 18.87
C ASN A 325 3.08 9.87 18.60
N ASP A 326 4.40 9.96 18.58
CA ASP A 326 5.10 11.21 18.22
C ASP A 326 4.85 11.62 16.76
N ALA A 327 4.75 10.65 15.84
CA ALA A 327 4.34 10.89 14.45
C ALA A 327 2.92 11.51 14.37
N LEU A 328 1.98 10.99 15.15
CA LEU A 328 0.61 11.55 15.24
C LEU A 328 0.60 12.97 15.81
N ILE A 329 1.42 13.26 16.82
CA ILE A 329 1.56 14.60 17.41
C ILE A 329 2.07 15.57 16.35
N ILE A 330 3.13 15.21 15.62
CA ILE A 330 3.70 16.05 14.56
C ILE A 330 2.70 16.27 13.44
N ALA A 331 2.00 15.22 12.97
CA ALA A 331 0.95 15.38 11.98
C ALA A 331 -0.19 16.30 12.48
N LYS A 332 -0.56 16.22 13.77
CA LYS A 332 -1.56 17.15 14.32
C LYS A 332 -1.06 18.60 14.35
N GLN A 333 0.22 18.82 14.66
CA GLN A 333 0.85 20.14 14.67
C GLN A 333 0.96 20.74 13.26
N GLU A 334 1.15 19.90 12.24
CA GLU A 334 1.16 20.26 10.80
C GLU A 334 -0.27 20.34 10.20
N ASP A 335 -1.30 20.41 11.06
CA ASP A 335 -2.71 20.63 10.69
C ASP A 335 -3.33 19.53 9.80
N PHE A 336 -2.90 18.27 9.98
CA PHE A 336 -3.59 17.13 9.36
C PHE A 336 -4.93 16.83 10.05
N ASP A 337 -5.90 16.37 9.27
CA ASP A 337 -7.24 16.03 9.73
C ASP A 337 -7.36 14.56 10.13
N VAL A 338 -6.63 13.69 9.43
CA VAL A 338 -6.62 12.24 9.62
C VAL A 338 -5.23 11.69 9.31
N PHE A 339 -4.84 10.64 10.03
CA PHE A 339 -3.62 9.88 9.78
C PHE A 339 -3.99 8.45 9.39
N ASN A 340 -3.58 8.03 8.19
CA ASN A 340 -3.94 6.77 7.58
C ASN A 340 -2.77 5.80 7.67
N ALA A 341 -3.09 4.53 7.91
CA ALA A 341 -2.13 3.44 7.93
C ALA A 341 -2.74 2.20 7.28
N LEU A 342 -1.90 1.38 6.67
CA LEU A 342 -2.22 0.01 6.28
C LEU A 342 -1.76 -0.95 7.38
N ASP A 343 -2.34 -2.13 7.51
CA ASP A 343 -1.88 -3.18 8.45
C ASP A 343 -0.66 -3.99 7.93
N VAL A 344 0.20 -3.34 7.14
CA VAL A 344 1.49 -3.90 6.68
C VAL A 344 2.60 -3.71 7.72
N MET A 345 3.74 -4.36 7.51
CA MET A 345 4.90 -4.31 8.42
C MET A 345 4.50 -4.65 9.87
N GLU A 346 4.91 -3.84 10.84
CA GLU A 346 4.59 -4.04 12.26
C GLU A 346 3.43 -3.13 12.70
N ASN A 347 2.63 -2.57 11.77
CA ASN A 347 1.64 -1.55 12.09
C ASN A 347 0.57 -2.04 13.08
N GLU A 348 0.12 -3.30 12.95
CA GLU A 348 -0.89 -3.89 13.85
C GLU A 348 -0.56 -3.72 15.34
N SER A 349 0.73 -3.67 15.70
CA SER A 349 1.18 -3.54 17.08
C SER A 349 0.79 -2.22 17.76
N PHE A 350 0.53 -1.15 16.98
CA PHE A 350 0.17 0.17 17.52
C PHE A 350 -1.23 0.64 17.15
N LEU A 351 -1.88 0.07 16.12
CA LEU A 351 -3.11 0.62 15.56
C LEU A 351 -4.22 0.78 16.62
N LYS A 352 -4.56 -0.29 17.33
CA LYS A 352 -5.63 -0.24 18.35
C LYS A 352 -5.26 0.62 19.55
N GLU A 353 -4.04 0.47 20.05
CA GLU A 353 -3.52 1.23 21.20
C GLU A 353 -3.50 2.74 20.93
N LEU A 354 -3.12 3.13 19.71
CA LEU A 354 -3.17 4.52 19.26
C LEU A 354 -4.52 4.93 18.73
N LYS A 355 -5.59 4.14 18.89
CA LYS A 355 -6.98 4.49 18.53
C LYS A 355 -7.21 4.71 17.03
N PHE A 356 -6.49 4.00 16.18
CA PHE A 356 -6.88 3.85 14.78
C PHE A 356 -8.17 3.02 14.71
N GLY A 357 -9.13 3.49 13.92
CA GLY A 357 -10.33 2.74 13.55
C GLY A 357 -10.10 2.02 12.22
N GLN A 358 -10.67 0.83 12.07
CA GLN A 358 -10.68 0.12 10.81
C GLN A 358 -11.53 0.89 9.80
N GLY A 359 -10.98 1.17 8.62
CA GLY A 359 -11.72 1.70 7.48
C GLY A 359 -12.53 0.62 6.76
N ASP A 360 -13.27 1.02 5.73
CA ASP A 360 -13.99 0.13 4.81
C ASP A 360 -13.09 -0.36 3.66
N GLY A 361 -12.14 0.48 3.22
CA GLY A 361 -11.24 0.17 2.12
C GLY A 361 -10.24 -0.95 2.41
N GLN A 362 -10.07 -1.86 1.46
CA GLN A 362 -8.95 -2.81 1.40
C GLN A 362 -8.02 -2.47 0.24
N LEU A 363 -6.74 -2.83 0.40
CA LEU A 363 -5.73 -2.71 -0.63
C LEU A 363 -5.14 -4.09 -0.94
N TYR A 364 -5.29 -4.51 -2.17
CA TYR A 364 -4.76 -5.77 -2.67
C TYR A 364 -3.39 -5.55 -3.30
N TYR A 365 -2.40 -6.34 -2.91
CA TYR A 365 -1.05 -6.28 -3.47
C TYR A 365 -0.83 -7.38 -4.49
N TYR A 366 -0.13 -7.04 -5.57
CA TYR A 366 0.10 -7.93 -6.70
C TYR A 366 1.54 -7.84 -7.19
N LEU A 367 2.02 -8.96 -7.74
CA LEU A 367 3.21 -9.00 -8.57
C LEU A 367 2.81 -9.38 -10.00
N TYR A 368 3.32 -8.63 -10.97
CA TYR A 368 3.29 -8.98 -12.37
C TYR A 368 4.51 -9.84 -12.71
N ASN A 369 4.28 -10.96 -13.40
CA ASN A 369 5.26 -11.95 -13.81
C ASN A 369 6.14 -12.51 -12.68
N TYR A 370 5.55 -12.69 -11.50
CA TYR A 370 6.20 -13.36 -10.38
C TYR A 370 5.17 -14.11 -9.55
N ARG A 371 5.49 -15.35 -9.19
CA ARG A 371 4.68 -16.19 -8.30
C ARG A 371 5.43 -16.40 -7.00
N LEU A 372 4.75 -16.19 -5.88
CA LEU A 372 5.21 -16.66 -4.57
C LEU A 372 4.66 -18.08 -4.31
N ASN A 373 5.45 -18.92 -3.65
CA ASN A 373 5.02 -20.27 -3.25
C ASN A 373 4.04 -20.25 -2.06
N GLN A 374 3.97 -19.14 -1.31
CA GLN A 374 3.20 -19.00 -0.09
C GLN A 374 2.49 -17.64 -0.04
N ALA A 375 1.35 -17.58 0.67
CA ALA A 375 0.62 -16.34 0.89
C ALA A 375 1.44 -15.52 1.85
N LEU A 376 1.53 -14.25 1.53
CA LEU A 376 2.17 -13.31 2.42
C LEU A 376 1.11 -12.81 3.41
N LYS A 377 1.37 -12.92 4.70
CA LYS A 377 0.62 -12.15 5.70
C LYS A 377 0.94 -10.66 5.49
N PRO A 378 0.02 -9.72 5.78
CA PRO A 378 0.32 -8.29 5.65
C PRO A 378 1.56 -7.87 6.43
N SER A 379 1.82 -8.50 7.59
CA SER A 379 3.02 -8.28 8.39
C SER A 379 4.33 -8.77 7.77
N GLY A 380 4.27 -9.62 6.73
CA GLY A 380 5.42 -10.04 5.93
C GLY A 380 5.72 -9.10 4.75
N LEU A 381 4.91 -8.06 4.54
CA LEU A 381 5.05 -7.09 3.46
C LEU A 381 5.69 -5.79 3.99
N GLY A 382 6.86 -5.46 3.46
CA GLY A 382 7.61 -4.21 3.70
C GLY A 382 7.49 -3.21 2.55
N LEU A 383 6.50 -3.35 1.66
CA LEU A 383 6.30 -2.47 0.51
C LEU A 383 5.11 -1.52 0.72
N VAL A 384 5.39 -0.23 0.70
CA VAL A 384 4.36 0.83 0.73
C VAL A 384 4.29 1.49 -0.65
N LEU A 385 3.12 1.45 -1.28
CA LEU A 385 2.87 2.13 -2.57
C LEU A 385 2.10 3.45 -2.35
N LEU A 386 2.31 4.40 -3.26
CA LEU A 386 1.90 5.82 -3.17
C LEU A 386 0.60 6.15 -3.92
#